data_AF-A0A950YAS7-F1
#
_entry.id   AF-A0A950YAS7-F1
#
_cell.length_a   1.000
_cell.length_b   1.000
_cell.length_c   1.000
_cell.angle_alpha   90.00
_cell.angle_beta   90.00
_cell.angle_gamma   90.00
#
_symmetry.space_group_name_H-M   'P 1'
#
loop_
_entity.id
_entity.type
_entity.pdbx_description
1 polymer ?
#
loop_
_entity_poly.entity_id
_entity_poly.type
_entity_poly.pdbx_seq_one_letter_code
_entity_poly.pdbx_strand_id
1 'polypeptide(L)' 'MFMIDRIDPRAQALEVWRDAEQLVSTRWEVFLTAEPDARRFAFASYLAALDAEEAASLALWALSTRLAA' A
#
# COMPACT_ATOMS: atom_id res chain seq x y z
N MET A 1 30.99 -10.73 -13.48
CA MET A 1 30.31 -11.59 -12.49
C MET A 1 29.02 -10.87 -12.10
N PHE A 2 27.92 -11.19 -12.77
CA PHE A 2 26.63 -10.56 -12.50
C PHE A 2 26.01 -11.24 -11.28
N MET A 3 26.05 -10.57 -10.12
CA MET A 3 25.13 -10.91 -9.04
C MET A 3 23.74 -10.48 -9.54
N ILE A 4 22.97 -11.43 -10.03
CA ILE A 4 21.53 -11.24 -10.16
C ILE A 4 21.06 -11.14 -8.71
N ASP A 5 20.90 -9.91 -8.23
CA ASP A 5 20.19 -9.62 -7.01
C ASP A 5 18.76 -10.12 -7.25
N ARG A 6 18.49 -11.37 -6.87
CA ARG A 6 17.13 -11.90 -6.88
C ARG A 6 16.42 -11.12 -5.79
N ILE A 7 15.74 -10.05 -6.20
CA ILE A 7 14.80 -9.33 -5.36
C ILE A 7 13.89 -10.39 -4.72
N ASP A 8 13.98 -10.53 -3.40
CA ASP A 8 13.12 -11.44 -2.65
C ASP A 8 11.67 -10.95 -2.86
N PRO A 9 10.80 -11.76 -3.50
CA PRO A 9 9.43 -11.34 -3.81
C PRO A 9 8.64 -10.93 -2.57
N ARG A 10 8.94 -11.51 -1.41
CA ARG A 10 8.32 -11.15 -0.14
C ARG A 10 8.87 -9.81 0.37
N ALA A 11 10.17 -9.57 0.26
CA ALA A 11 10.75 -8.28 0.62
C ALA A 11 10.14 -7.14 -0.22
N GLN A 12 10.00 -7.36 -1.53
CA GLN A 12 9.33 -6.41 -2.42
C GLN A 12 7.85 -6.22 -2.05
N ALA A 13 7.10 -7.29 -1.80
CA ALA A 13 5.70 -7.17 -1.39
C ALA A 13 5.53 -6.44 -0.04
N LEU A 14 6.49 -6.60 0.87
CA LEU A 14 6.52 -5.86 2.13
C LEU A 14 6.81 -4.36 1.92
N GLU A 15 7.71 -4.00 1.01
CA GLU A 15 7.95 -2.61 0.63
C GLU A 15 6.71 -1.97 0.01
N VAL A 16 6.08 -2.66 -0.95
CA VAL A 16 4.83 -2.19 -1.58
C VAL A 16 3.71 -2.00 -0.55
N TRP A 17 3.58 -2.91 0.43
CA TRP A 17 2.62 -2.75 1.51
C TRP A 17 2.91 -1.53 2.39
N ARG A 18 4.19 -1.29 2.74
CA ARG A 18 4.59 -0.11 3.51
C ARG A 18 4.32 1.20 2.76
N ASP A 19 4.59 1.24 1.47
CA ASP A 19 4.31 2.42 0.65
C ASP A 19 2.81 2.69 0.57
N ALA A 20 1.99 1.65 0.49
CA ALA A 20 0.52 1.77 0.50
C ALA A 20 -0.02 2.24 1.86
N GLU A 21 0.48 1.69 2.96
CA GLU A 21 0.12 2.13 4.33
C GLU A 21 0.48 3.60 4.55
N GLN A 22 1.68 4.01 4.14
CA GLN A 22 2.12 5.40 4.23
C GLN A 22 1.23 6.32 3.38
N LEU A 23 0.83 5.89 2.19
CA LEU A 23 -0.09 6.64 1.33
C LEU A 23 -1.47 6.79 1.98
N VAL A 24 -2.02 5.74 2.58
CA VAL A 24 -3.29 5.78 3.33
C VAL A 24 -3.22 6.82 4.44
N SER A 25 -2.16 6.80 5.24
CA SER A 25 -1.92 7.78 6.31
C SER A 25 -1.89 9.21 5.78
N THR A 26 -1.13 9.46 4.71
CA THR A 26 -1.08 10.79 4.06
C THR A 26 -2.45 11.23 3.53
N ARG A 27 -3.21 10.34 2.88
CA ARG A 27 -4.53 10.70 2.32
C ARG A 27 -5.57 10.93 3.41
N TRP A 28 -5.45 10.25 4.55
CA TRP A 28 -6.27 10.51 5.72
C TRP A 28 -6.06 11.92 6.27
N GLU A 29 -4.80 12.35 6.44
CA GLU A 29 -4.47 13.72 6.88
C GLU A 29 -4.98 14.78 5.89
N VAL A 30 -4.85 14.52 4.59
CA VAL A 30 -5.38 15.41 3.54
C VAL A 30 -6.91 15.52 3.63
N PHE A 31 -7.61 14.41 3.86
CA PHE A 31 -9.07 14.43 4.04
C PHE A 31 -9.49 15.23 5.28
N LEU A 32 -8.79 15.05 6.41
CA LEU A 32 -9.10 15.76 7.64
C LEU A 32 -8.89 17.28 7.52
N THR A 33 -7.91 17.71 6.73
CA THR A 33 -7.56 19.12 6.52
C THR A 33 -8.24 19.76 5.31
N ALA A 34 -8.96 18.97 4.50
CA ALA A 34 -9.62 19.47 3.30
C ALA A 34 -10.78 20.43 3.61
N GLU A 35 -10.81 21.52 2.84
CA GLU A 35 -11.96 22.43 2.76
C GLU A 35 -13.23 21.70 2.29
N PRO A 36 -14.43 22.19 2.65
CA PRO A 36 -15.69 21.51 2.34
C PRO A 36 -15.85 21.11 0.86
N ASP A 37 -15.44 21.99 -0.06
CA ASP A 37 -15.58 21.78 -1.51
C ASP A 37 -14.64 20.68 -2.04
N ALA A 38 -13.46 20.52 -1.42
CA ALA A 38 -12.48 19.51 -1.79
C ALA A 38 -12.66 18.18 -1.04
N ARG A 39 -13.41 18.19 0.08
CA ARG A 39 -13.52 17.05 1.01
C ARG A 39 -14.03 15.78 0.35
N ARG A 40 -14.97 15.87 -0.60
CA ARG A 40 -15.47 14.70 -1.33
C ARG A 40 -14.37 14.02 -2.16
N PHE A 41 -13.53 14.81 -2.83
CA PHE A 41 -12.42 14.27 -3.62
C PHE A 41 -11.30 13.73 -2.74
N ALA A 42 -10.98 14.42 -1.64
CA ALA A 42 -10.00 13.94 -0.67
C ALA A 42 -10.43 12.59 -0.07
N PHE A 43 -11.73 12.43 0.25
CA PHE A 43 -12.27 11.16 0.73
C PHE A 43 -12.18 10.04 -0.32
N ALA A 44 -12.53 10.33 -1.58
CA ALA A 44 -12.38 9.36 -2.66
C ALA A 44 -10.91 8.94 -2.86
N SER A 45 -9.97 9.88 -2.75
CA SER A 45 -8.54 9.58 -2.80
C SER A 45 -8.06 8.74 -1.62
N TYR A 46 -8.64 8.91 -0.44
CA TYR A 46 -8.37 8.08 0.74
C TYR A 46 -8.90 6.66 0.54
N LEU A 47 -10.11 6.48 0.02
CA LEU A 47 -10.65 5.15 -0.30
C LEU A 47 -9.78 4.42 -1.34
N ALA A 48 -9.35 5.11 -2.40
CA ALA A 48 -8.47 4.50 -3.39
C ALA A 48 -7.11 4.07 -2.81
N ALA A 49 -6.61 4.76 -1.77
CA ALA A 49 -5.42 4.35 -1.07
C ALA A 49 -5.66 3.09 -0.22
N LEU A 50 -6.82 2.99 0.45
CA LEU A 50 -7.21 1.79 1.20
C LEU A 50 -7.35 0.56 0.29
N ASP A 51 -7.97 0.72 -0.88
CA ASP A 51 -8.09 -0.36 -1.87
C ASP A 51 -6.70 -0.87 -2.31
N ALA A 52 -5.73 0.05 -2.48
CA ALA A 52 -4.35 -0.29 -2.81
C ALA A 52 -3.62 -1.00 -1.65
N GLU A 53 -3.83 -0.55 -0.41
CA GLU A 53 -3.28 -1.20 0.79
C GLU A 53 -3.85 -2.61 0.98
N GLU A 54 -5.14 -2.81 0.76
CA GLU A 54 -5.78 -4.14 0.79
C GLU A 54 -5.15 -5.06 -0.26
N ALA A 55 -5.03 -4.61 -1.50
CA ALA A 55 -4.40 -5.38 -2.57
C ALA A 55 -2.93 -5.76 -2.24
N ALA A 56 -2.16 -4.83 -1.66
CA ALA A 56 -0.79 -5.09 -1.23
C ALA A 56 -0.73 -6.09 -0.06
N SER A 57 -1.65 -5.98 0.90
CA SER A 57 -1.78 -6.89 2.04
C SER A 57 -2.08 -8.32 1.58
N LEU A 58 -2.99 -8.49 0.62
CA LEU A 58 -3.32 -9.78 0.03
C LEU A 58 -2.12 -10.40 -0.71
N ALA A 59 -1.36 -9.59 -1.46
CA ALA A 59 -0.16 -10.06 -2.14
C ALA A 59 0.93 -10.53 -1.15
N LEU A 60 1.18 -9.75 -0.10
CA LEU A 60 2.13 -10.11 0.96
C LEU A 60 1.69 -11.37 1.72
N TRP A 61 0.39 -11.49 2.01
CA TRP A 61 -0.18 -12.67 2.65
C TRP A 61 0.00 -13.91 1.78
N ALA A 62 -0.39 -13.86 0.51
CA ALA A 62 -0.27 -14.99 -0.42
C ALA A 62 1.18 -15.51 -0.53
N LEU A 63 2.16 -14.61 -0.57
CA LEU A 63 3.58 -14.98 -0.58
C LEU A 63 4.04 -15.57 0.76
N SER A 64 3.57 -15.02 1.88
CA SER A 64 3.92 -15.51 3.22
C SER A 64 3.33 -16.89 3.50
N THR A 65 2.11 -17.17 3.04
CA THR A 65 1.48 -18.49 3.19
C THR A 65 2.12 -19.55 2.29
N ARG A 66 2.52 -19.17 1.06
CA ARG A 66 3.22 -20.08 0.14
C ARG A 66 4.58 -20.56 0.68
N LEU A 67 5.27 -19.72 1.46
CA LEU A 67 6.55 -20.06 2.08
C LEU A 67 6.39 -20.91 3.36
N ALA A 68 5.19 -20.96 3.95
CA ALA A 68 4.91 -21.69 5.18
C ALA A 68 4.34 -23.12 4.93
N ALA A 69 3.99 -23.44 3.69
CA ALA A 69 3.46 -24.74 3.25
C ALA A 69 4.57 -25.63 2.66
#